data_AF-A0A5C1AE41-F1
#
_entry.id   AF-A0A5C1AE41-F1
#
_cell.length_a   1.000
_cell.length_b   1.000
_cell.length_c   1.000
_cell.angle_alpha   90.00
_cell.angle_beta   90.00
_cell.angle_gamma   90.00
#
_symmetry.space_group_name_H-M   'P 1'
#
loop_
_entity.id
_entity.type
_entity.pdbx_description
1 polymer ?
#
loop_
_entity_poly.entity_id
_entity_poly.type
_entity_poly.pdbx_seq_one_letter_code
_entity_poly.pdbx_strand_id
1 'polypeptide(L)'
;MDDHANPLRMTPADEPASGWADRYGQKHRWVRLTAFPPGITPPRKVRVYRRADTHYVLNWWDPAARKNLSERVDGDLLAALLRARQVDERVTAVRSAGVGAAPRVGHADLVARFLADVDRRAQAGEVAPKTAARYRTALDHYLAYCATSAAATRYPAAVRADRDFRLGLTAFLAERTVGGTGPGGPRPMRGQRYVLDTVRAAFAWAADPAGGGLLPDAFRNPFLRSGGKGGGLVGDPLAAPDVTAPMAADLVRACDAFQLKLFVPMLLCGLRAAEPCHLLRADLTAEWLTVPCRPAWRTGRTFRKRSRWSVAVR
;
A
#
# COMPACT_ATOMS: atom_id res chain seq x y z
N MET A 1 11.87 -39.45 13.96
CA MET A 1 11.10 -38.73 12.93
C MET A 1 12.14 -38.02 12.09
N ASP A 2 12.56 -38.71 11.05
CA ASP A 2 13.84 -38.53 10.39
C ASP A 2 13.91 -37.23 9.61
N ASP A 3 14.92 -36.45 9.96
CA ASP A 3 15.31 -35.20 9.33
C ASP A 3 15.91 -35.53 7.97
N HIS A 4 15.07 -35.56 6.93
CA HIS A 4 15.52 -35.66 5.55
C HIS A 4 16.35 -34.43 5.20
N ALA A 5 17.65 -34.54 5.44
CA ALA A 5 18.69 -33.65 4.98
C ALA A 5 18.54 -33.39 3.47
N ASN A 6 18.16 -32.17 3.12
CA ASN A 6 18.14 -31.68 1.75
C ASN A 6 19.61 -31.52 1.26
N PRO A 7 20.09 -32.33 0.29
CA PRO A 7 21.51 -32.36 -0.08
C PRO A 7 21.95 -31.21 -1.01
N LEU A 8 21.20 -30.11 -1.13
CA LEU A 8 21.57 -28.96 -1.98
C LEU A 8 22.24 -27.82 -1.19
N ARG A 9 23.19 -28.14 -0.31
CA ARG A 9 24.25 -27.21 0.11
C ARG A 9 25.51 -27.46 -0.73
N MET A 10 25.43 -27.23 -2.03
CA MET A 10 26.63 -27.01 -2.84
C MET A 10 26.99 -25.53 -2.79
N THR A 11 27.97 -25.18 -1.96
CA THR A 11 28.92 -24.13 -2.30
C THR A 11 30.06 -24.79 -3.07
N PRO A 12 30.19 -24.59 -4.40
CA PRO A 12 31.41 -24.92 -5.09
C PRO A 12 32.26 -23.65 -5.16
N ALA A 13 33.22 -23.54 -4.26
CA ALA A 13 34.53 -23.05 -4.68
C ALA A 13 35.21 -24.27 -5.31
N ASP A 14 35.50 -24.18 -6.61
CA ASP A 14 36.43 -25.04 -7.34
C ASP A 14 36.08 -26.53 -7.54
N GLU A 15 34.88 -26.85 -8.04
CA GLU A 15 34.72 -28.10 -8.81
C GLU A 15 35.11 -27.87 -10.28
N PRO A 16 35.97 -28.73 -10.88
CA PRO A 16 36.34 -28.63 -12.28
C PRO A 16 35.10 -28.75 -13.15
N ALA A 17 34.97 -27.85 -14.13
CA ALA A 17 33.81 -27.73 -14.98
C ALA A 17 33.44 -29.10 -15.59
N SER A 18 32.26 -29.62 -15.25
CA SER A 18 31.71 -30.78 -15.95
C SER A 18 31.62 -30.47 -17.45
N GLY A 19 31.92 -31.44 -18.32
CA GLY A 19 31.97 -31.26 -19.77
C GLY A 19 30.65 -30.82 -20.44
N TRP A 20 29.57 -30.64 -19.67
CA TRP A 20 28.35 -29.96 -20.11
C TRP A 20 28.47 -28.43 -20.09
N ALA A 21 29.11 -27.87 -19.04
CA ALA A 21 29.28 -26.43 -18.90
C ALA A 21 30.21 -25.85 -19.97
N ASP A 22 31.26 -26.60 -20.36
CA ASP A 22 32.18 -26.19 -21.43
C ASP A 22 31.50 -26.20 -22.80
N ARG A 23 30.72 -27.24 -23.12
CA ARG A 23 29.98 -27.32 -24.39
C ARG A 23 28.92 -26.22 -24.50
N TYR A 24 28.19 -25.95 -23.43
CA TYR A 24 27.19 -24.88 -23.41
C TYR A 24 27.85 -23.48 -23.44
N GLY A 25 28.96 -23.30 -22.72
CA GLY A 25 29.76 -22.07 -22.71
C GLY A 25 30.35 -21.73 -24.06
N GLN A 26 30.89 -22.71 -24.79
CA GLN A 26 31.44 -22.53 -26.14
C GLN A 26 30.38 -22.07 -27.14
N LYS A 27 29.17 -22.65 -27.10
CA LYS A 27 28.07 -22.27 -28.01
C LYS A 27 27.57 -20.84 -27.76
N HIS A 28 27.55 -20.40 -26.51
CA HIS A 28 26.96 -19.11 -26.14
C HIS A 28 27.97 -17.99 -25.84
N ARG A 29 29.27 -18.27 -25.95
CA ARG A 29 30.39 -17.37 -25.63
C ARG A 29 30.26 -16.75 -24.24
N TRP A 30 29.87 -17.55 -23.25
CA TRP A 30 29.73 -17.10 -21.87
C TRP A 30 31.06 -17.30 -21.14
N VAL A 31 31.75 -16.21 -20.84
CA VAL A 31 32.94 -16.25 -20.00
C VAL A 31 32.52 -15.85 -18.59
N ARG A 32 32.58 -16.80 -17.66
CA ARG A 32 32.37 -16.49 -16.23
C ARG A 32 33.52 -15.62 -15.76
N LEU A 33 33.20 -14.50 -15.11
CA LEU A 33 34.21 -13.70 -14.44
C LEU A 33 34.61 -14.38 -13.13
N THR A 34 35.85 -14.83 -13.07
CA THR A 34 36.47 -15.40 -11.87
C THR A 34 37.47 -14.43 -11.22
N ALA A 35 38.06 -13.54 -12.02
CA ALA A 35 38.93 -12.45 -11.57
C ALA A 35 38.17 -11.11 -11.57
N PHE A 36 38.34 -10.34 -10.50
CA PHE A 36 37.73 -9.02 -10.32
C PHE A 36 38.82 -7.97 -10.12
N PRO A 37 38.59 -6.70 -10.49
CA PRO A 37 39.55 -5.63 -10.29
C PRO A 37 39.98 -5.53 -8.81
N PRO A 38 41.26 -5.21 -8.53
CA PRO A 38 41.75 -5.06 -7.16
C PRO A 38 40.93 -4.00 -6.40
N GLY A 39 40.60 -4.31 -5.14
CA GLY A 39 39.75 -3.47 -4.29
C GLY A 39 38.24 -3.73 -4.38
N ILE A 40 37.78 -4.59 -5.30
CA ILE A 40 36.36 -4.97 -5.40
C ILE A 40 36.15 -6.37 -4.84
N THR A 41 35.40 -6.48 -3.74
CA THR A 41 34.94 -7.77 -3.22
C THR A 41 33.91 -8.39 -4.17
N PRO A 42 34.11 -9.63 -4.65
CA PRO A 42 33.15 -10.27 -5.55
C PRO A 42 31.83 -10.61 -4.84
N PRO A 43 30.69 -10.59 -5.56
CA PRO A 43 29.42 -11.06 -5.03
C PRO A 43 29.50 -12.56 -4.71
N ARG A 44 28.95 -12.98 -3.56
CA ARG A 44 29.14 -14.35 -3.04
C ARG A 44 28.15 -15.35 -3.64
N LYS A 45 26.92 -14.93 -3.92
CA LYS A 45 25.82 -15.80 -4.40
C LYS A 45 25.37 -15.51 -5.83
N VAL A 46 25.92 -14.48 -6.46
CA VAL A 46 25.59 -14.09 -7.83
C VAL A 46 26.78 -14.39 -8.74
N ARG A 47 26.53 -15.16 -9.79
CA ARG A 47 27.52 -15.44 -10.83
C ARG A 47 27.40 -14.39 -11.92
N VAL A 48 28.54 -13.82 -12.34
CA VAL A 48 28.60 -12.82 -13.41
C VAL A 48 29.24 -13.44 -14.64
N TYR A 49 28.53 -13.37 -15.77
CA TYR A 49 29.00 -13.83 -17.07
C TYR A 49 29.15 -12.63 -18.02
N ARG A 50 30.25 -12.58 -18.77
CA ARG A 50 30.41 -11.65 -19.90
C ARG A 50 29.99 -12.35 -21.18
N ARG A 51 29.20 -11.68 -22.03
CA ARG A 51 28.79 -12.20 -23.33
C ARG A 51 29.23 -11.26 -24.46
N ALA A 52 30.16 -11.75 -25.28
CA ALA A 52 30.59 -11.16 -26.55
C ALA A 52 30.65 -9.61 -26.54
N ASP A 53 31.42 -9.06 -25.59
CA ASP A 53 31.73 -7.64 -25.36
C ASP A 53 30.55 -6.65 -25.34
N THR A 54 29.31 -7.12 -25.35
CA THR A 54 28.12 -6.29 -25.50
C THR A 54 27.33 -6.13 -24.21
N HIS A 55 27.31 -7.15 -23.34
CA HIS A 55 26.56 -7.11 -22.09
C HIS A 55 27.03 -8.16 -21.09
N TYR A 56 26.54 -8.01 -19.86
CA TYR A 56 26.73 -8.96 -18.77
C TYR A 56 25.43 -9.69 -18.44
N VAL A 57 25.56 -10.93 -17.97
CA VAL A 57 24.44 -11.74 -17.48
C VAL A 57 24.73 -12.11 -16.04
N LEU A 58 23.81 -11.74 -15.15
CA LEU A 58 23.81 -12.12 -13.75
C LEU A 58 22.99 -13.39 -13.60
N ASN A 59 23.50 -14.39 -12.89
CA ASN A 59 22.78 -15.63 -12.61
C ASN A 59 22.85 -15.94 -11.11
N TRP A 60 21.71 -16.25 -10.50
CA TRP A 60 21.64 -16.63 -9.10
C TRP A 60 20.46 -17.56 -8.85
N TRP A 61 20.56 -18.34 -7.78
CA TRP A 61 19.42 -19.09 -7.25
C TRP A 61 18.53 -18.17 -6.43
N ASP A 62 17.27 -18.01 -6.84
CA ASP A 62 16.27 -17.30 -6.05
C ASP A 62 15.54 -18.30 -5.14
N PRO A 63 15.75 -18.25 -3.82
CA PRO A 63 15.09 -19.17 -2.89
C PRO A 63 13.58 -19.00 -2.86
N ALA A 64 13.05 -17.80 -3.12
CA ALA A 64 11.61 -17.54 -3.15
C ALA A 64 10.97 -18.15 -4.41
N ALA A 65 11.63 -18.02 -5.56
CA ALA A 65 11.15 -18.58 -6.82
C ALA A 65 11.51 -20.08 -7.01
N ARG A 66 12.38 -20.63 -6.16
CA ARG A 66 12.91 -22.01 -6.25
C ARG A 66 13.46 -22.36 -7.63
N LYS A 67 14.12 -21.40 -8.29
CA LYS A 67 14.75 -21.58 -9.60
C LYS A 67 15.94 -20.65 -9.76
N ASN A 68 16.80 -20.97 -10.72
CA ASN A 68 17.83 -20.03 -11.17
C ASN A 68 17.17 -18.90 -11.97
N LEU A 69 17.46 -17.67 -11.58
CA LEU A 69 17.08 -16.47 -12.32
C LEU A 69 18.29 -15.92 -13.06
N SER A 70 18.02 -15.30 -14.20
CA SER A 70 19.01 -14.61 -15.01
C SER A 70 18.55 -13.19 -15.32
N GLU A 71 19.43 -12.22 -15.14
CA GLU A 71 19.19 -10.82 -15.47
C GLU A 71 20.29 -10.31 -16.40
N ARG A 72 19.88 -9.69 -17.51
CA ARG A 72 20.79 -9.02 -18.44
C ARG A 72 21.04 -7.61 -17.94
N VAL A 73 22.31 -7.21 -17.92
CA VAL A 73 22.74 -5.85 -17.62
C VAL A 73 23.45 -5.29 -18.84
N ASP A 74 22.83 -4.30 -19.46
CA ASP A 74 23.45 -3.50 -20.51
C ASP A 74 24.31 -2.43 -19.83
N GLY A 75 25.60 -2.37 -20.16
CA GLY A 75 26.56 -1.46 -19.54
C GLY A 75 27.96 -2.05 -19.41
N ASP A 76 28.82 -1.33 -18.71
CA ASP A 76 30.19 -1.75 -18.41
C ASP A 76 30.27 -2.75 -17.24
N LEU A 77 31.49 -3.21 -16.96
CA LEU A 77 31.74 -4.13 -15.86
C LEU A 77 31.29 -3.55 -14.51
N LEU A 78 31.49 -2.25 -14.28
CA LEU A 78 31.18 -1.62 -13.01
C LEU A 78 29.66 -1.63 -12.75
N ALA A 79 28.85 -1.29 -13.75
CA ALA A 79 27.39 -1.37 -13.68
C ALA A 79 26.92 -2.80 -13.38
N ALA A 80 27.52 -3.80 -14.05
CA ALA A 80 27.21 -5.20 -13.79
C ALA A 80 27.57 -5.64 -12.36
N LEU A 81 28.71 -5.18 -11.82
CA LEU A 81 29.13 -5.51 -10.45
C LEU A 81 28.27 -4.83 -9.38
N LEU A 82 27.93 -3.55 -9.56
CA LEU A 82 27.01 -2.83 -8.68
C LEU A 82 25.65 -3.54 -8.64
N ARG A 83 25.15 -3.93 -9.81
CA ARG A 83 23.89 -4.66 -9.90
C ARG A 83 23.96 -6.05 -9.27
N ALA A 84 25.04 -6.79 -9.53
CA ALA A 84 25.28 -8.10 -8.91
C ALA A 84 25.30 -8.01 -7.38
N ARG A 85 25.90 -6.94 -6.82
CA ARG A 85 25.96 -6.72 -5.38
C ARG A 85 24.59 -6.43 -4.77
N GLN A 86 23.77 -5.59 -5.42
CA GLN A 86 22.38 -5.38 -5.00
C GLN A 86 21.58 -6.68 -4.98
N VAL A 87 21.79 -7.55 -5.97
CA VAL A 87 21.15 -8.87 -6.02
C VAL A 87 21.70 -9.78 -4.92
N ASP A 88 23.00 -9.79 -4.68
CA ASP A 88 23.66 -10.60 -3.63
C ASP A 88 23.21 -10.19 -2.23
N GLU A 89 23.12 -8.90 -1.96
CA GLU A 89 22.58 -8.32 -0.73
C GLU A 89 21.12 -8.72 -0.55
N ARG A 90 20.29 -8.61 -1.59
CA ARG A 90 18.90 -9.05 -1.54
C ARG A 90 18.77 -10.55 -1.25
N VAL A 91 19.53 -11.40 -1.94
CA VAL A 91 19.50 -12.87 -1.74
C VAL A 91 20.04 -13.22 -0.35
N THR A 92 21.01 -12.46 0.16
CA THR A 92 21.56 -12.64 1.50
C THR A 92 20.60 -12.20 2.58
N ALA A 93 19.98 -11.04 2.46
CA ALA A 93 18.95 -10.55 3.37
C ALA A 93 17.78 -11.55 3.47
N VAL A 94 17.33 -12.11 2.36
CA VAL A 94 16.28 -13.16 2.35
C VAL A 94 16.71 -14.40 3.14
N ARG A 95 17.98 -14.80 3.08
CA ARG A 95 18.48 -15.98 3.80
C ARG A 95 18.76 -15.70 5.27
N SER A 96 19.29 -14.52 5.60
CA SER A 96 19.51 -14.09 6.98
C SER A 96 18.19 -13.89 7.73
N ALA A 97 17.15 -13.42 7.03
CA ALA A 97 15.77 -13.44 7.53
C ALA A 97 15.23 -14.86 7.78
N GLY A 98 15.90 -15.91 7.27
CA GLY A 98 15.58 -17.32 7.53
C GLY A 98 16.21 -17.91 8.79
N VAL A 99 17.22 -17.25 9.38
CA VAL A 99 17.87 -17.72 10.64
C VAL A 99 17.13 -17.19 11.88
N GLY A 100 16.22 -16.25 11.69
CA GLY A 100 15.16 -15.91 12.62
C GLY A 100 13.90 -15.62 11.81
N ALA A 101 13.28 -16.68 11.27
CA ALA A 101 12.08 -16.57 10.44
C ALA A 101 11.05 -15.70 11.16
N ALA A 102 10.87 -14.46 10.69
CA ALA A 102 9.83 -13.58 11.20
C ALA A 102 8.52 -14.41 11.23
N PRO A 103 7.85 -14.49 12.40
CA PRO A 103 6.72 -15.38 12.56
C PRO A 103 5.73 -15.11 11.43
N ARG A 104 5.31 -16.17 10.75
CA ARG A 104 4.39 -16.07 9.60
C ARG A 104 3.09 -15.43 10.09
N VAL A 105 2.98 -14.12 9.91
CA VAL A 105 1.82 -13.37 10.37
C VAL A 105 0.62 -13.75 9.48
N GLY A 106 -0.43 -14.26 10.11
CA GLY A 106 -1.69 -14.53 9.45
C GLY A 106 -2.40 -13.23 9.05
N HIS A 107 -3.33 -13.29 8.11
CA HIS A 107 -4.08 -12.12 7.66
C HIS A 107 -4.88 -11.46 8.80
N ALA A 108 -5.45 -12.25 9.71
CA ALA A 108 -6.17 -11.76 10.87
C ALA A 108 -5.27 -11.04 11.88
N ASP A 109 -4.10 -11.63 12.19
CA ASP A 109 -3.12 -11.03 13.12
C ASP A 109 -2.55 -9.71 12.55
N LEU A 110 -2.25 -9.66 11.25
CA LEU A 110 -1.84 -8.43 10.58
C LEU A 110 -2.89 -7.32 10.75
N VAL A 111 -4.16 -7.63 10.51
CA VAL A 111 -5.25 -6.65 10.65
C VAL A 111 -5.42 -6.21 12.10
N ALA A 112 -5.38 -7.15 13.05
CA ALA A 112 -5.51 -6.84 14.47
C ALA A 112 -4.43 -5.86 14.94
N ARG A 113 -3.16 -6.13 14.61
CA ARG A 113 -2.03 -5.25 14.99
C ARG A 113 -2.08 -3.90 14.29
N PHE A 114 -2.46 -3.86 13.01
CA PHE A 114 -2.64 -2.60 12.28
C PHE A 114 -3.76 -1.74 12.89
N LEU A 115 -4.91 -2.35 13.23
CA LEU A 115 -6.01 -1.62 13.87
C LEU A 115 -5.64 -1.13 15.27
N ALA A 116 -4.87 -1.91 16.04
CA ALA A 116 -4.37 -1.48 17.34
C ALA A 116 -3.46 -0.25 17.22
N ASP A 117 -2.55 -0.20 16.23
CA ASP A 117 -1.76 1.00 15.94
C ASP A 117 -2.65 2.21 15.60
N VAL A 118 -3.61 2.02 14.70
CA VAL A 118 -4.52 3.09 14.27
C VAL A 118 -5.37 3.61 15.43
N ASP A 119 -5.85 2.73 16.30
CA ASP A 119 -6.62 3.10 17.49
C ASP A 119 -5.74 3.86 18.50
N ARG A 120 -4.50 3.42 18.75
CA ARG A 120 -3.53 4.16 19.58
C ARG A 120 -3.29 5.57 19.04
N ARG A 121 -3.08 5.70 17.74
CA ARG A 121 -2.90 7.01 17.08
C ARG A 121 -4.17 7.84 17.11
N ALA A 122 -5.35 7.22 17.14
CA ALA A 122 -6.60 7.93 17.33
C ALA A 122 -6.76 8.46 18.76
N GLN A 123 -6.33 7.70 19.77
CA GLN A 123 -6.28 8.13 21.17
C GLN A 123 -5.28 9.28 21.37
N ALA A 124 -4.12 9.23 20.72
CA ALA A 124 -3.15 10.33 20.67
C ALA A 124 -3.63 11.54 19.83
N GLY A 125 -4.82 11.46 19.22
CA GLY A 125 -5.41 12.51 18.40
C GLY A 125 -4.81 12.65 17.00
N GLU A 126 -3.74 11.94 16.65
CA GLU A 126 -3.10 11.93 15.32
C GLU A 126 -4.04 11.51 14.21
N VAL A 127 -4.89 10.52 14.50
CA VAL A 127 -5.90 9.98 13.58
C VAL A 127 -7.29 10.33 14.11
N ALA A 128 -8.23 10.64 13.23
CA ALA A 128 -9.61 10.83 13.65
C ALA A 128 -10.24 9.47 14.04
N PRO A 129 -10.95 9.35 15.18
CA PRO A 129 -11.58 8.08 15.58
C PRO A 129 -12.51 7.48 14.51
N LYS A 130 -13.20 8.32 13.74
CA LYS A 130 -14.02 7.87 12.60
C LYS A 130 -13.19 7.19 11.50
N THR A 131 -11.95 7.61 11.28
CA THR A 131 -11.05 6.96 10.33
C THR A 131 -10.71 5.55 10.80
N ALA A 132 -10.42 5.37 12.09
CA ALA A 132 -10.18 4.04 12.68
C ALA A 132 -11.39 3.13 12.51
N ALA A 133 -12.60 3.61 12.85
CA ALA A 133 -13.84 2.86 12.65
C ALA A 133 -14.08 2.49 11.18
N ARG A 134 -13.82 3.42 10.24
CA ARG A 134 -13.93 3.13 8.79
C ARG A 134 -12.90 2.10 8.32
N TYR A 135 -11.67 2.13 8.85
CA TYR A 135 -10.66 1.13 8.54
C TYR A 135 -11.07 -0.25 9.03
N ARG A 136 -11.65 -0.35 10.23
CA ARG A 136 -12.19 -1.60 10.77
C ARG A 136 -13.22 -2.21 9.83
N THR A 137 -14.28 -1.47 9.50
CA THR A 137 -15.31 -1.93 8.56
C THR A 137 -14.75 -2.30 7.18
N ALA A 138 -13.77 -1.55 6.68
CA ALA A 138 -13.13 -1.87 5.40
C ALA A 138 -12.32 -3.18 5.48
N LEU A 139 -11.59 -3.40 6.56
CA LEU A 139 -10.77 -4.60 6.77
C LEU A 139 -11.61 -5.83 7.11
N ASP A 140 -12.82 -5.68 7.65
CA ASP A 140 -13.76 -6.80 7.84
C ASP A 140 -14.11 -7.45 6.49
N HIS A 141 -14.29 -6.67 5.43
CA HIS A 141 -14.52 -7.21 4.08
C HIS A 141 -13.30 -7.97 3.54
N TYR A 142 -12.11 -7.49 3.85
CA TYR A 142 -10.87 -8.17 3.51
C TYR A 142 -10.70 -9.48 4.27
N LEU A 143 -10.97 -9.50 5.58
CA LEU A 143 -10.95 -10.72 6.37
C LEU A 143 -12.00 -11.73 5.91
N ALA A 144 -13.18 -11.27 5.50
CA ALA A 144 -14.20 -12.13 4.90
C ALA A 144 -13.72 -12.82 3.62
N TYR A 145 -12.93 -12.13 2.78
CA TYR A 145 -12.28 -12.75 1.62
C TYR A 145 -11.24 -13.78 2.05
N CYS A 146 -10.36 -13.43 3.01
CA CYS A 146 -9.33 -14.34 3.51
C CYS A 146 -9.91 -15.61 4.16
N ALA A 147 -11.13 -15.56 4.68
CA ALA A 147 -11.84 -16.69 5.25
C ALA A 147 -12.46 -17.63 4.21
N THR A 148 -12.50 -17.26 2.92
CA THR A 148 -12.95 -18.18 1.86
C THR A 148 -11.97 -19.34 1.73
N SER A 149 -12.47 -20.55 1.45
CA SER A 149 -11.63 -21.76 1.36
C SER A 149 -10.49 -21.62 0.35
N ALA A 150 -10.79 -21.06 -0.84
CA ALA A 150 -9.81 -20.80 -1.88
C ALA A 150 -8.67 -19.87 -1.42
N ALA A 151 -9.01 -18.77 -0.73
CA ALA A 151 -8.01 -17.83 -0.23
C ALA A 151 -7.22 -18.41 0.96
N ALA A 152 -7.91 -19.02 1.93
CA ALA A 152 -7.30 -19.58 3.13
C ALA A 152 -6.27 -20.68 2.81
N THR A 153 -6.58 -21.56 1.85
CA THR A 153 -5.67 -22.63 1.44
C THR A 153 -4.46 -22.11 0.65
N ARG A 154 -4.68 -21.20 -0.31
CA ARG A 154 -3.61 -20.70 -1.19
C ARG A 154 -2.72 -19.68 -0.47
N TYR A 155 -3.30 -18.87 0.41
CA TYR A 155 -2.66 -17.73 1.07
C TYR A 155 -2.83 -17.77 2.60
N PRO A 156 -2.26 -18.77 3.30
CA PRO A 156 -2.40 -18.89 4.75
C PRO A 156 -1.69 -17.78 5.55
N ALA A 157 -0.74 -17.06 4.94
CA ALA A 157 0.05 -16.02 5.58
C ALA A 157 0.10 -14.76 4.71
N ALA A 158 0.12 -13.59 5.33
CA ALA A 158 0.06 -12.32 4.62
C ALA A 158 1.25 -12.12 3.66
N VAL A 159 2.43 -12.62 4.00
CA VAL A 159 3.63 -12.57 3.14
C VAL A 159 3.45 -13.26 1.79
N ARG A 160 2.47 -14.17 1.65
CA ARG A 160 2.16 -14.86 0.39
C ARG A 160 1.23 -14.05 -0.51
N ALA A 161 0.66 -12.94 -0.05
CA ALA A 161 -0.19 -12.10 -0.86
C ALA A 161 0.60 -11.57 -2.07
N ASP A 162 0.13 -11.92 -3.26
CA ASP A 162 0.71 -11.55 -4.54
C ASP A 162 -0.31 -10.79 -5.42
N ARG A 163 0.02 -10.62 -6.70
CA ARG A 163 -0.87 -9.95 -7.66
C ARG A 163 -2.19 -10.71 -7.83
N ASP A 164 -2.14 -12.04 -7.86
CA ASP A 164 -3.32 -12.89 -8.03
C ASP A 164 -4.24 -12.78 -6.81
N PHE A 165 -3.67 -12.74 -5.60
CA PHE A 165 -4.41 -12.49 -4.37
C PHE A 165 -5.20 -11.18 -4.45
N ARG A 166 -4.57 -10.10 -4.93
CA ARG A 166 -5.24 -8.80 -5.13
C ARG A 166 -6.37 -8.89 -6.16
N LEU A 167 -6.15 -9.58 -7.28
CA LEU A 167 -7.18 -9.76 -8.31
C LEU A 167 -8.38 -10.54 -7.77
N GLY A 168 -8.12 -11.62 -7.03
CA GLY A 168 -9.17 -12.40 -6.36
C GLY A 168 -9.95 -11.56 -5.35
N LEU A 169 -9.27 -10.76 -4.51
CA LEU A 169 -9.95 -9.84 -3.59
C LEU A 169 -10.80 -8.81 -4.35
N THR A 170 -10.30 -8.30 -5.48
CA THR A 170 -11.02 -7.31 -6.29
C THR A 170 -12.29 -7.91 -6.87
N ALA A 171 -12.23 -9.13 -7.43
CA ALA A 171 -13.39 -9.85 -7.93
C ALA A 171 -14.40 -10.15 -6.82
N PHE A 172 -13.93 -10.64 -5.67
CA PHE A 172 -14.77 -10.87 -4.49
C PHE A 172 -15.53 -9.60 -4.05
N LEU A 173 -14.84 -8.46 -4.00
CA LEU A 173 -15.47 -7.19 -3.62
C LEU A 173 -16.46 -6.68 -4.68
N ALA A 174 -16.26 -7.02 -5.96
CA ALA A 174 -17.17 -6.67 -7.04
C ALA A 174 -18.50 -7.41 -6.95
N GLU A 175 -18.47 -8.67 -6.56
CA GLU A 175 -19.65 -9.53 -6.40
C GLU A 175 -20.32 -9.35 -5.03
N ARG A 176 -19.63 -8.72 -4.06
CA ARG A 176 -20.14 -8.59 -2.70
C ARG A 176 -21.35 -7.67 -2.62
N THR A 177 -22.42 -8.20 -2.05
CA THR A 177 -23.59 -7.42 -1.63
C THR A 177 -23.47 -6.99 -0.17
N VAL A 178 -23.93 -5.78 0.14
CA VAL A 178 -24.04 -5.25 1.49
C VAL A 178 -25.50 -4.95 1.82
N GLY A 179 -25.89 -5.15 3.07
CA GLY A 179 -27.23 -4.78 3.55
C GLY A 179 -27.48 -3.29 3.35
N GLY A 180 -28.66 -2.95 2.81
CA GLY A 180 -29.16 -1.58 2.86
C GLY A 180 -29.48 -1.20 4.30
N THR A 181 -29.20 0.05 4.69
CA THR A 181 -29.61 0.60 5.99
C THR A 181 -31.09 1.02 6.00
N GLY A 182 -31.88 0.54 5.04
CA GLY A 182 -33.27 0.91 4.81
C GLY A 182 -34.03 -0.20 4.07
N PRO A 183 -35.28 0.03 3.65
CA PRO A 183 -36.17 -1.00 3.08
C PRO A 183 -35.73 -1.59 1.73
N GLY A 184 -34.64 -1.10 1.15
CA GLY A 184 -34.02 -1.70 -0.02
C GLY A 184 -33.20 -2.93 0.39
N GLY A 185 -33.45 -4.07 -0.26
CA GLY A 185 -32.73 -5.31 -0.06
C GLY A 185 -31.21 -5.23 -0.31
N PRO A 186 -30.52 -6.38 -0.38
CA PRO A 186 -29.07 -6.42 -0.62
C PRO A 186 -28.68 -5.63 -1.87
N ARG A 187 -27.62 -4.82 -1.77
CA ARG A 187 -27.13 -4.00 -2.89
C ARG A 187 -25.64 -4.21 -3.13
N PRO A 188 -25.14 -4.00 -4.37
CA PRO A 188 -23.72 -4.07 -4.66
C PRO A 188 -22.89 -3.08 -3.82
N MET A 189 -21.69 -3.50 -3.42
CA MET A 189 -20.78 -2.67 -2.64
C MET A 189 -20.19 -1.52 -3.47
N ARG A 190 -20.49 -0.26 -3.11
CA ARG A 190 -19.93 0.95 -3.77
C ARG A 190 -18.55 1.40 -3.26
N GLY A 191 -17.97 0.71 -2.28
CA GLY A 191 -16.76 1.12 -1.54
C GLY A 191 -15.49 0.31 -1.82
N GLN A 192 -15.43 -0.46 -2.90
CA GLN A 192 -14.37 -1.44 -3.15
C GLN A 192 -12.98 -0.81 -3.18
N ARG A 193 -12.83 0.34 -3.86
CA ARG A 193 -11.57 1.09 -3.91
C ARG A 193 -11.07 1.50 -2.52
N TYR A 194 -11.98 1.88 -1.63
CA TYR A 194 -11.62 2.26 -0.26
C TYR A 194 -11.08 1.06 0.51
N VAL A 195 -11.69 -0.12 0.37
CA VAL A 195 -11.17 -1.37 0.95
C VAL A 195 -9.77 -1.66 0.44
N LEU A 196 -9.54 -1.63 -0.88
CA LEU A 196 -8.23 -1.89 -1.47
C LEU A 196 -7.17 -0.88 -1.00
N ASP A 197 -7.53 0.41 -0.89
CA ASP A 197 -6.62 1.44 -0.39
C ASP A 197 -6.31 1.27 1.11
N THR A 198 -7.26 0.79 1.93
CA THR A 198 -7.04 0.46 3.35
C THR A 198 -6.18 -0.79 3.50
N VAL A 199 -6.42 -1.84 2.72
CA VAL A 199 -5.56 -3.04 2.71
C VAL A 199 -4.14 -2.67 2.29
N ARG A 200 -3.99 -1.84 1.24
CA ARG A 200 -2.69 -1.29 0.85
C ARG A 200 -1.97 -0.61 2.00
N ALA A 201 -2.68 0.23 2.77
CA ALA A 201 -2.12 0.93 3.92
C ALA A 201 -1.68 -0.04 5.02
N ALA A 202 -2.47 -1.08 5.31
CA ALA A 202 -2.11 -2.11 6.29
C ALA A 202 -0.84 -2.88 5.88
N PHE A 203 -0.73 -3.29 4.61
CA PHE A 203 0.48 -3.95 4.10
C PHE A 203 1.70 -3.02 4.02
N ALA A 204 1.50 -1.73 3.75
CA ALA A 204 2.59 -0.75 3.76
C ALA A 204 3.11 -0.54 5.19
N TRP A 205 2.22 -0.38 6.17
CA TRP A 205 2.59 -0.32 7.59
C TRP A 205 3.31 -1.60 8.06
N ALA A 206 2.82 -2.77 7.66
CA ALA A 206 3.42 -4.05 8.03
C ALA A 206 4.82 -4.27 7.40
N ALA A 207 5.11 -3.66 6.25
CA ALA A 207 6.41 -3.73 5.59
C ALA A 207 7.38 -2.63 6.05
N ASP A 208 6.90 -1.59 6.73
CA ASP A 208 7.74 -0.52 7.29
C ASP A 208 8.40 -1.00 8.59
N PRO A 209 9.76 -1.04 8.67
CA PRO A 209 10.47 -1.44 9.89
C PRO A 209 10.18 -0.55 11.10
N ALA A 210 9.91 0.75 10.88
CA ALA A 210 9.57 1.69 11.96
C ALA A 210 8.08 1.62 12.35
N GLY A 211 7.25 1.06 11.47
CA GLY A 211 5.83 0.84 11.68
C GLY A 211 5.57 -0.51 12.34
N GLY A 212 5.30 -1.52 11.51
CA GLY A 212 4.96 -2.87 11.97
C GLY A 212 6.13 -3.86 11.93
N GLY A 213 7.02 -3.76 10.93
CA GLY A 213 8.14 -4.70 10.75
C GLY A 213 7.73 -6.18 10.67
N LEU A 214 6.52 -6.48 10.20
CA LEU A 214 5.92 -7.82 10.20
C LEU A 214 6.19 -8.59 8.90
N LEU A 215 6.56 -7.88 7.83
CA LEU A 215 6.84 -8.46 6.52
C LEU A 215 8.32 -8.27 6.19
N PRO A 216 8.96 -9.22 5.49
CA PRO A 216 10.37 -9.11 5.14
C PRO A 216 10.62 -7.95 4.18
N ASP A 217 11.82 -7.36 4.21
CA ASP A 217 12.22 -6.24 3.34
C ASP A 217 12.06 -6.54 1.83
N ALA A 218 12.18 -7.81 1.46
CA ALA A 218 12.00 -8.28 0.09
C ALA A 218 10.52 -8.33 -0.34
N PHE A 219 9.57 -8.24 0.59
CA PHE A 219 8.14 -8.25 0.30
C PHE A 219 7.79 -7.09 -0.64
N ARG A 220 6.91 -7.37 -1.59
CA ARG A 220 6.39 -6.37 -2.53
C ARG A 220 4.89 -6.31 -2.35
N ASN A 221 4.42 -5.21 -1.79
CA ASN A 221 3.00 -5.00 -1.55
C ASN A 221 2.22 -5.01 -2.88
N PRO A 222 1.37 -6.02 -3.14
CA PRO A 222 0.69 -6.16 -4.43
C PRO A 222 -0.36 -5.07 -4.66
N PHE A 223 -0.77 -4.38 -3.60
CA PHE A 223 -1.74 -3.28 -3.63
C PHE A 223 -1.11 -1.93 -3.97
N LEU A 224 0.21 -1.85 -4.15
CA LEU A 224 0.84 -0.63 -4.66
C LEU A 224 0.28 -0.31 -6.05
N ARG A 225 -0.01 0.98 -6.27
CA ARG A 225 -0.47 1.46 -7.58
C ARG A 225 0.76 1.48 -8.49
N SER A 226 0.82 0.58 -9.46
CA SER A 226 1.81 0.66 -10.53
C SER A 226 1.63 1.98 -11.28
N GLY A 227 2.53 2.95 -11.07
CA GLY A 227 2.57 4.19 -11.83
C GLY A 227 1.33 5.09 -11.72
N GLY A 228 0.64 5.07 -10.58
CA GLY A 228 -0.58 5.86 -10.40
C GLY A 228 -0.33 7.36 -10.53
N LYS A 229 -0.58 7.92 -11.72
CA LYS A 229 -0.84 9.36 -11.91
C LYS A 229 -1.71 9.82 -10.74
N GLY A 230 -1.26 10.88 -10.06
CA GLY A 230 -2.01 11.50 -8.96
C GLY A 230 -3.47 11.60 -9.38
N GLY A 231 -4.39 11.27 -8.46
CA GLY A 231 -5.82 11.21 -8.80
C GLY A 231 -6.19 12.43 -9.61
N GLY A 232 -6.60 12.22 -10.87
CA GLY A 232 -7.03 13.31 -11.73
C GLY A 232 -8.02 14.15 -10.94
N LEU A 233 -7.88 15.48 -11.03
CA LEU A 233 -8.85 16.39 -10.46
C LEU A 233 -10.24 15.87 -10.84
N VAL A 234 -11.06 15.61 -9.82
CA VAL A 234 -12.42 15.13 -10.06
C VAL A 234 -13.19 16.34 -10.57
N GLY A 235 -13.39 16.38 -11.88
CA GLY A 235 -14.04 17.48 -12.58
C GLY A 235 -13.05 18.35 -13.36
N ASP A 236 -13.51 18.85 -14.50
CA ASP A 236 -12.84 19.93 -15.20
C ASP A 236 -12.99 21.21 -14.36
N PRO A 237 -11.90 21.84 -13.89
CA PRO A 237 -11.98 23.08 -13.11
C PRO A 237 -12.63 24.23 -13.90
N LEU A 238 -12.76 24.10 -15.21
CA LEU A 238 -13.42 25.04 -16.11
C LEU A 238 -14.86 24.63 -16.48
N ALA A 239 -15.34 23.46 -16.04
CA ALA A 239 -16.74 23.10 -16.24
C ALA A 239 -17.65 24.07 -15.51
N ALA A 240 -18.85 24.29 -16.09
CA ALA A 240 -19.89 25.04 -15.41
C ALA A 240 -20.19 24.39 -14.04
N PRO A 241 -20.35 25.18 -12.97
CA PRO A 241 -20.62 24.63 -11.65
C PRO A 241 -21.99 23.93 -11.63
N ASP A 242 -22.09 22.83 -10.89
CA ASP A 242 -23.35 22.08 -10.70
C ASP A 242 -24.48 22.97 -10.13
N VAL A 243 -24.11 24.05 -9.45
CA VAL A 243 -25.04 25.04 -8.89
C VAL A 243 -24.67 26.43 -9.42
N THR A 244 -25.58 27.02 -10.19
CA THR A 244 -25.41 28.37 -10.75
C THR A 244 -25.87 29.45 -9.75
N ALA A 245 -25.45 30.70 -9.96
CA ALA A 245 -25.89 31.81 -9.12
C ALA A 245 -27.42 32.03 -9.11
N PRO A 246 -28.14 31.93 -10.25
CA PRO A 246 -29.61 31.97 -10.24
C PRO A 246 -30.24 30.87 -9.39
N MET A 247 -29.74 29.62 -9.50
CA MET A 247 -30.24 28.50 -8.68
C MET A 247 -30.01 28.74 -7.18
N ALA A 248 -28.86 29.31 -6.82
CA ALA A 248 -28.59 29.69 -5.43
C ALA A 248 -29.52 30.80 -4.93
N ALA A 249 -29.84 31.78 -5.77
CA ALA A 249 -30.80 32.84 -5.44
C ALA A 249 -32.22 32.28 -5.24
N ASP A 250 -32.65 31.37 -6.10
CA ASP A 250 -33.95 30.71 -5.97
C ASP A 250 -34.03 29.84 -4.71
N LEU A 251 -32.95 29.11 -4.39
CA LEU A 251 -32.84 28.39 -3.12
C LEU A 251 -33.00 29.35 -1.93
N VAL A 252 -32.30 30.49 -1.92
CA VAL A 252 -32.38 31.48 -0.83
C VAL A 252 -33.79 32.03 -0.68
N ARG A 253 -34.49 32.33 -1.77
CA ARG A 253 -35.89 32.80 -1.75
C ARG A 253 -36.86 31.75 -1.21
N ALA A 254 -36.57 30.47 -1.44
CA ALA A 254 -37.38 29.36 -0.96
C ALA A 254 -37.10 28.98 0.50
N CYS A 255 -36.00 29.45 1.09
CA CYS A 255 -35.64 29.13 2.47
C CYS A 255 -36.48 29.89 3.49
N ASP A 256 -36.87 29.21 4.57
CA ASP A 256 -37.39 29.87 5.76
C ASP A 256 -36.28 30.55 6.59
N ALA A 257 -36.66 31.31 7.62
CA ALA A 257 -35.73 32.03 8.48
C ALA A 257 -34.73 31.12 9.23
N PHE A 258 -35.06 29.85 9.47
CA PHE A 258 -34.14 28.90 10.10
C PHE A 258 -33.14 28.35 9.07
N GLN A 259 -33.62 27.95 7.89
CA GLN A 259 -32.82 27.46 6.78
C GLN A 259 -31.83 28.53 6.29
N LEU A 260 -32.24 29.79 6.21
CA LEU A 260 -31.36 30.91 5.86
C LEU A 260 -30.17 31.02 6.81
N LYS A 261 -30.35 30.80 8.11
CA LYS A 261 -29.25 30.83 9.10
C LYS A 261 -28.23 29.71 8.88
N LEU A 262 -28.61 28.61 8.21
CA LEU A 262 -27.71 27.50 7.87
C LEU A 262 -27.05 27.69 6.51
N PHE A 263 -27.85 28.00 5.48
CA PHE A 263 -27.37 28.01 4.10
C PHE A 263 -26.61 29.28 3.72
N VAL A 264 -26.97 30.45 4.26
CA VAL A 264 -26.27 31.71 3.93
C VAL A 264 -24.79 31.64 4.32
N PRO A 265 -24.40 31.21 5.54
CA PRO A 265 -22.98 31.02 5.87
C PRO A 265 -22.27 30.00 4.97
N MET A 266 -22.96 28.94 4.54
CA MET A 266 -22.39 27.94 3.63
C MET A 266 -22.11 28.52 2.25
N LEU A 267 -23.04 29.29 1.69
CA LEU A 267 -22.91 29.91 0.37
C LEU A 267 -21.84 31.01 0.38
N LEU A 268 -21.84 31.88 1.40
CA LEU A 268 -20.94 33.03 1.45
C LEU A 268 -19.51 32.67 1.89
N CYS A 269 -19.37 31.75 2.84
CA CYS A 269 -18.06 31.41 3.41
C CYS A 269 -17.52 30.06 2.89
N GLY A 270 -18.25 29.36 2.03
CA GLY A 270 -17.86 28.03 1.54
C GLY A 270 -17.83 26.97 2.64
N LEU A 271 -18.68 27.11 3.67
CA LEU A 271 -18.76 26.15 4.76
C LEU A 271 -19.30 24.82 4.27
N ARG A 272 -18.75 23.72 4.79
CA ARG A 272 -19.30 22.38 4.55
C ARG A 272 -20.57 22.17 5.40
N ALA A 273 -21.44 21.28 4.94
CA ALA A 273 -22.79 21.09 5.50
C ALA A 273 -22.93 20.88 7.01
N ALA A 274 -21.90 20.41 7.73
CA ALA A 274 -21.98 20.29 9.19
C ALA A 274 -21.06 21.27 9.96
N GLU A 275 -20.34 22.16 9.27
CA GLU A 275 -19.60 23.25 9.95
C GLU A 275 -20.54 24.25 10.65
N PRO A 276 -21.68 24.67 10.05
CA PRO A 276 -22.63 25.58 10.71
C PRO A 276 -23.12 25.06 12.07
N CYS A 277 -23.29 23.74 12.21
CA CYS A 277 -23.73 23.09 13.45
C CYS A 277 -22.74 23.21 14.61
N HIS A 278 -21.52 23.70 14.36
CA HIS A 278 -20.46 23.86 15.35
C HIS A 278 -20.07 25.31 15.61
N LEU A 279 -20.69 26.27 14.91
CA LEU A 279 -20.44 27.68 15.09
C LEU A 279 -21.14 28.19 16.35
N LEU A 280 -20.41 28.94 17.16
CA LEU A 280 -20.96 29.70 18.26
C LEU A 280 -20.94 31.19 17.98
N ARG A 281 -21.77 31.92 18.73
CA ARG A 281 -21.70 33.38 18.76
C ARG A 281 -20.29 33.91 19.05
N ALA A 282 -19.55 33.24 19.94
CA ALA A 282 -18.17 33.61 20.27
C ALA A 282 -17.17 33.42 19.12
N ASP A 283 -17.54 32.68 18.07
CA ASP A 283 -16.69 32.47 16.89
C ASP A 283 -16.86 33.58 15.84
N LEU A 284 -17.86 34.45 16.02
CA LEU A 284 -18.12 35.61 15.19
C LEU A 284 -17.60 36.86 15.90
N THR A 285 -16.66 37.55 15.28
CA THR A 285 -16.28 38.92 15.63
C THR A 285 -16.92 39.91 14.66
N ALA A 286 -16.74 41.21 14.87
CA ALA A 286 -17.29 42.25 13.99
C ALA A 286 -16.86 42.08 12.52
N GLU A 287 -15.68 41.49 12.28
CA GLU A 287 -15.09 41.41 10.94
C GLU A 287 -14.83 39.97 10.47
N TRP A 288 -14.87 38.98 11.36
CA TRP A 288 -14.39 37.63 11.05
C TRP A 288 -15.30 36.54 11.60
N LEU A 289 -15.57 35.54 10.77
CA LEU A 289 -16.08 34.25 11.21
C LEU A 289 -14.91 33.28 11.36
N THR A 290 -14.61 32.90 12.60
CA THR A 290 -13.70 31.79 12.89
C THR A 290 -14.46 30.49 12.75
N VAL A 291 -13.92 29.51 12.03
CA VAL A 291 -14.51 28.16 11.97
C VAL A 291 -13.65 27.24 12.83
N PRO A 292 -13.94 27.12 14.15
CA PRO A 292 -13.13 26.28 15.02
C PRO A 292 -13.39 24.81 14.73
N CYS A 293 -12.33 24.01 14.75
CA CYS A 293 -12.50 22.59 15.00
C CYS A 293 -12.65 22.41 16.51
N ARG A 294 -13.86 22.08 16.99
CA ARG A 294 -14.14 21.78 18.41
C ARG A 294 -14.10 20.27 18.64
N PRO A 295 -12.98 19.67 19.08
CA PRO A 295 -12.91 18.21 19.26
C PRO A 295 -13.78 17.71 20.42
N ALA A 296 -13.97 18.54 21.45
CA ALA A 296 -14.74 18.19 22.65
C ALA A 296 -16.24 17.95 22.38
N TRP A 297 -16.78 18.47 21.28
CA TRP A 297 -18.21 18.38 20.95
C TRP A 297 -18.53 17.24 19.99
N ARG A 298 -17.59 16.32 19.83
CA ARG A 298 -17.75 15.14 18.97
C ARG A 298 -18.65 14.11 19.66
N THR A 299 -19.94 14.39 19.70
CA THR A 299 -20.97 13.38 19.98
C THR A 299 -21.11 12.48 18.74
N GLY A 300 -20.18 11.54 18.58
CA GLY A 300 -20.33 10.37 17.72
C GLY A 300 -20.34 10.56 16.19
N ARG A 301 -20.53 11.76 15.61
CA ARG A 301 -20.55 11.93 14.15
C ARG A 301 -19.84 13.20 13.66
N THR A 302 -18.73 12.97 12.96
CA THR A 302 -18.17 13.74 11.83
C THR A 302 -17.90 15.24 12.01
N PHE A 303 -16.62 15.65 12.03
CA PHE A 303 -16.11 16.74 11.19
C PHE A 303 -14.56 16.72 11.13
N ARG A 304 -13.97 17.04 9.96
CA ARG A 304 -12.51 16.97 9.72
C ARG A 304 -12.00 18.30 9.16
N LYS A 305 -11.46 19.15 10.03
CA LYS A 305 -10.44 20.17 9.71
C LYS A 305 -9.58 20.34 10.96
N ARG A 306 -8.25 20.32 10.83
CA ARG A 306 -7.31 20.73 11.90
C ARG A 306 -6.89 22.20 11.74
N SER A 307 -7.26 22.83 10.63
CA SER A 307 -6.98 24.24 10.38
C SER A 307 -8.12 25.07 10.98
N ARG A 308 -7.79 25.90 11.98
CA ARG A 308 -8.56 27.12 12.24
C ARG A 308 -8.40 27.99 11.00
N TRP A 309 -9.49 28.48 10.47
CA TRP A 309 -9.47 29.41 9.36
C TRP A 309 -10.54 30.46 9.62
N SER A 310 -10.25 31.66 9.14
CA SER A 310 -11.09 32.83 9.32
C SER A 310 -11.51 33.32 7.94
N VAL A 311 -12.78 33.67 7.80
CA VAL A 311 -13.30 34.34 6.61
C VAL A 311 -13.72 35.74 7.00
N ALA A 312 -13.30 36.73 6.22
CA ALA A 312 -13.74 38.10 6.42
C ALA A 312 -15.24 38.17 6.11
N VAL A 313 -16.01 38.69 7.04
CA VAL A 313 -17.42 38.99 6.84
C VAL A 313 -17.48 40.43 6.37
N ARG A 314 -17.71 40.65 5.07
CA ARG A 314 -17.93 41.98 4.47
C ARG A 314 -19.40 42.19 4.22
#